data_AF-A0A8D3CFG7-F1
#
_entry.id   AF-A0A8D3CFG7-F1
#
_cell.length_a   1.000
_cell.length_b   1.000
_cell.length_c   1.000
_cell.angle_alpha   90.00
_cell.angle_beta   90.00
_cell.angle_gamma   90.00
#
_symmetry.space_group_name_H-M   'P 1'
#
loop_
_entity.id
_entity.type
_entity.pdbx_description
1 polymer ?
#
loop_
_entity_poly.entity_id
_entity_poly.type
_entity_poly.pdbx_seq_one_letter_code
_entity_poly.pdbx_strand_id
1 'polypeptide(L)'
;MDSIKKHIKSSKDKEDAKPLDKPEQFLFQLSQIPNFSERLFCILFQSTFHECITSVLRKIEILQRVCKIIQSGKCVLQVLGLVLAFGNFMNGGNRSRGQADGFTLDILPKLKDVKSSDNSQSLLSYIVAYYLRHFDEVCFGSCLFESLFCFSLICLEILPELSFHLLSCQ
;
A
#
# COMPACT_ATOMS: atom_id res chain seq x y z
N MET A 1 28.06 12.96 22.58
CA MET A 1 29.46 12.49 22.59
C MET A 1 30.45 13.58 23.02
N ASP A 2 30.22 14.85 22.70
CA ASP A 2 31.18 15.93 22.98
C ASP A 2 31.44 16.17 24.47
N SER A 3 30.45 15.97 25.34
CA SER A 3 30.62 16.08 26.79
C SER A 3 31.58 15.04 27.36
N ILE A 4 31.60 13.82 26.81
CA ILE A 4 32.51 12.73 27.23
C ILE A 4 33.94 13.03 26.75
N LYS A 5 34.09 13.52 25.51
CA LYS A 5 35.38 13.97 24.97
C LYS A 5 35.96 15.12 25.81
N LYS A 6 35.12 16.08 26.22
CA LYS A 6 35.51 17.19 27.11
C LYS A 6 35.94 16.69 28.49
N HIS A 7 35.18 15.77 29.09
CA HIS A 7 35.53 15.19 30.40
C HIS A 7 36.89 14.49 30.37
N ILE A 8 37.17 13.65 29.37
CA ILE A 8 38.46 12.96 29.24
C ILE A 8 39.61 13.94 29.01
N LYS A 9 39.37 15.00 28.22
CA LYS A 9 40.38 16.04 27.98
C LYS A 9 40.70 16.83 29.25
N SER A 10 39.70 17.13 30.09
CA SER A 10 39.92 17.81 31.38
C SER A 10 40.48 16.91 32.49
N SER A 11 40.25 15.60 32.38
CA SER A 11 40.67 14.61 33.38
C SER A 11 42.11 14.13 33.15
N LYS A 12 42.65 14.22 31.94
CA LYS A 12 44.07 13.89 31.64
C LYS A 12 45.08 14.77 32.40
N ASP A 13 44.68 15.96 32.81
CA ASP A 13 45.55 16.93 33.49
C ASP A 13 45.43 16.89 35.03
N LYS A 14 44.71 15.90 35.61
CA LYS A 14 44.48 15.78 37.06
C LYS A 14 44.82 14.38 37.57
N GLU A 15 45.68 14.29 38.60
CA GLU A 15 46.10 13.02 39.23
C GLU A 15 44.95 12.23 39.89
N ASP A 16 43.82 12.87 40.25
CA ASP A 16 42.66 12.25 40.94
C ASP A 16 41.40 12.09 40.06
N ALA A 17 41.55 11.94 38.75
CA ALA A 17 40.40 11.77 37.87
C ALA A 17 39.66 10.45 38.13
N LYS A 18 38.37 10.53 38.48
CA LYS A 18 37.50 9.34 38.56
C LYS A 18 37.47 8.62 37.22
N PRO A 19 37.68 7.30 37.19
CA PRO A 19 37.56 6.53 35.96
C PRO A 19 36.11 6.56 35.45
N LEU A 20 35.95 6.56 34.13
CA LEU A 20 34.64 6.47 33.49
C LEU A 20 33.96 5.15 33.86
N ASP A 21 32.64 5.18 34.02
CA ASP A 21 31.87 3.97 34.23
C ASP A 21 31.64 3.21 32.91
N LYS A 22 31.28 1.91 32.98
CA LYS A 22 31.19 1.04 31.77
C LYS A 22 30.36 1.64 30.61
N PRO A 23 29.17 2.25 30.83
CA PRO A 23 28.39 2.88 29.75
C PRO A 23 29.10 4.08 29.11
N GLU A 24 29.81 4.88 29.93
CA GLU A 24 30.57 6.04 29.46
C GLU A 24 31.83 5.63 28.69
N GLN A 25 32.49 4.55 29.12
CA GLN A 25 33.59 3.93 28.38
C GLN A 25 33.13 3.46 26.99
N PHE A 26 31.96 2.81 26.90
CA PHE A 26 31.39 2.38 25.63
C PHE A 26 31.09 3.57 24.70
N LEU A 27 30.42 4.61 25.22
CA LEU A 27 30.14 5.82 24.44
C LEU A 27 31.42 6.56 24.02
N PHE A 28 32.45 6.56 24.86
CA PHE A 28 33.75 7.09 24.48
C PHE A 28 34.36 6.30 23.33
N GLN A 29 34.38 4.96 23.40
CA GLN A 29 34.88 4.10 22.32
C GLN A 29 34.15 4.35 21.00
N LEU A 30 32.81 4.48 21.01
CA LEU A 30 32.04 4.83 19.82
C LEU A 30 32.45 6.21 19.26
N SER A 31 32.74 7.18 20.14
CA SER A 31 33.11 8.54 19.75
C SER A 31 34.50 8.65 19.08
N GLN A 32 35.34 7.63 19.26
CA GLN A 32 36.64 7.51 18.60
C GLN A 32 36.52 7.00 17.17
N ILE A 33 35.37 6.43 16.79
CA ILE A 33 35.11 5.98 15.42
C ILE A 33 34.84 7.21 14.54
N PRO A 34 35.62 7.42 13.47
CA PRO A 34 35.42 8.56 12.57
C PRO A 34 34.11 8.40 11.79
N ASN A 35 33.32 9.48 11.72
CA ASN A 35 32.02 9.53 11.02
C ASN A 35 31.06 8.43 11.50
N PHE A 36 30.99 8.22 12.82
CA PHE A 36 30.23 7.13 13.42
C PHE A 36 28.76 7.15 13.00
N SER A 37 28.11 8.32 13.05
CA SER A 37 26.69 8.46 12.70
C SER A 37 26.41 8.10 11.25
N GLU A 38 27.26 8.56 10.32
CA GLU A 38 27.14 8.28 8.88
C GLU A 38 27.39 6.81 8.60
N ARG A 39 28.40 6.20 9.24
CA ARG A 39 28.67 4.77 9.12
C ARG A 39 27.53 3.92 9.65
N LEU A 40 26.98 4.28 10.80
CA LEU A 40 25.84 3.60 11.39
C LEU A 40 24.62 3.70 10.46
N PHE A 41 24.35 4.88 9.91
CA PHE A 41 23.31 5.07 8.89
C PHE A 41 23.54 4.18 7.67
N CYS A 42 24.76 4.15 7.11
CA CYS A 42 25.08 3.30 5.96
C CYS A 42 24.90 1.81 6.28
N ILE A 43 25.29 1.35 7.47
CA ILE A 43 25.12 -0.05 7.89
C ILE A 43 23.63 -0.39 8.01
N LEU A 44 22.85 0.48 8.66
CA LEU A 44 21.41 0.30 8.79
C LEU A 44 20.75 0.29 7.41
N PHE A 45 21.04 1.29 6.58
CA PHE A 45 20.54 1.37 5.21
C PHE A 45 20.89 0.13 4.40
N GLN A 46 22.16 -0.30 4.41
CA GLN A 46 22.59 -1.50 3.70
C GLN A 46 21.84 -2.75 4.20
N SER A 47 21.58 -2.84 5.51
CA SER A 47 20.85 -3.97 6.09
C SER A 47 19.38 -4.05 5.64
N THR A 48 18.73 -2.92 5.39
CA THR A 48 17.32 -2.86 4.96
C THR A 48 17.14 -2.65 3.46
N PHE A 49 18.17 -2.21 2.74
CA PHE A 49 18.06 -1.78 1.34
C PHE A 49 17.47 -2.85 0.44
N HIS A 50 17.93 -4.10 0.56
CA HIS A 50 17.47 -5.19 -0.28
C HIS A 50 15.97 -5.46 -0.11
N GLU A 51 15.49 -5.49 1.13
CA GLU A 51 14.07 -5.65 1.42
C GLU A 51 13.24 -4.48 0.88
N CYS A 52 13.70 -3.24 1.11
CA CYS A 52 13.03 -2.04 0.61
C CYS A 52 12.91 -2.04 -0.91
N ILE A 53 14.01 -2.29 -1.64
CA ILE A 53 13.98 -2.25 -3.10
C ILE A 53 13.15 -3.40 -3.68
N THR A 54 13.23 -4.61 -3.10
CA THR A 54 12.40 -5.73 -3.52
C THR A 54 10.92 -5.46 -3.29
N SER A 55 10.55 -4.83 -2.18
CA SER A 55 9.18 -4.40 -1.91
C SER A 55 8.67 -3.41 -2.97
N VAL A 56 9.45 -2.38 -3.28
CA VAL A 56 9.10 -1.40 -4.32
C VAL A 56 8.96 -2.05 -5.69
N LEU A 57 9.89 -2.92 -6.08
CA LEU A 57 9.85 -3.60 -7.39
C LEU A 57 8.61 -4.50 -7.52
N ARG A 58 8.24 -5.24 -6.47
CA ARG A 58 7.00 -6.04 -6.46
C ARG A 58 5.76 -5.19 -6.66
N LYS A 59 5.68 -4.03 -6.00
CA LYS A 59 4.56 -3.08 -6.17
C LYS A 59 4.46 -2.57 -7.61
N ILE A 60 5.59 -2.22 -8.23
CA ILE A 60 5.63 -1.79 -9.64
C ILE A 60 5.16 -2.91 -10.57
N GLU A 61 5.61 -4.15 -10.33
CA GLU A 61 5.19 -5.31 -11.13
C GLU A 61 3.67 -5.56 -11.02
N ILE A 62 3.12 -5.48 -9.81
CA ILE A 62 1.68 -5.57 -9.57
C ILE A 62 0.94 -4.48 -10.34
N LEU A 63 1.37 -3.23 -10.24
CA LEU A 63 0.76 -2.10 -10.95
C LEU A 63 0.78 -2.33 -12.47
N GLN A 64 1.92 -2.71 -13.03
CA GLN A 64 2.03 -3.01 -14.46
C GLN A 64 1.10 -4.15 -14.89
N ARG A 65 1.00 -5.21 -14.08
CA ARG A 65 0.12 -6.34 -14.35
C ARG A 65 -1.35 -5.92 -14.32
N VAL A 66 -1.77 -5.18 -13.30
CA VAL A 66 -3.14 -4.66 -13.19
C VAL A 66 -3.49 -3.74 -14.36
N CYS A 67 -2.60 -2.80 -14.72
CA CYS A 67 -2.80 -1.93 -15.88
C CYS A 67 -3.00 -2.73 -17.17
N LYS A 68 -2.19 -3.77 -17.41
CA LYS A 68 -2.35 -4.65 -18.57
C LYS A 68 -3.71 -5.36 -18.55
N ILE A 69 -4.09 -5.94 -17.42
CA ILE A 69 -5.38 -6.64 -17.27
C ILE A 69 -6.56 -5.69 -17.51
N ILE A 70 -6.52 -4.46 -16.99
CA ILE A 70 -7.61 -3.48 -17.20
C ILE A 70 -7.67 -3.04 -18.68
N GLN A 71 -6.51 -2.85 -19.33
CA GLN A 71 -6.45 -2.35 -20.71
C GLN A 71 -6.88 -3.39 -21.75
N SER A 72 -6.59 -4.68 -21.55
CA SER A 72 -6.85 -5.72 -22.55
C SER A 72 -7.83 -6.81 -22.08
N GLY A 73 -8.12 -6.90 -20.78
CA GLY A 73 -8.96 -7.92 -20.18
C GLY A 73 -10.44 -7.66 -20.40
N LYS A 74 -11.02 -8.32 -21.40
CA LYS A 74 -12.47 -8.24 -21.72
C LYS A 74 -13.34 -8.55 -20.50
N CYS A 75 -12.95 -9.55 -19.72
CA CYS A 75 -13.61 -9.97 -18.48
C CYS A 75 -13.75 -8.84 -17.46
N VAL A 76 -12.62 -8.18 -17.18
CA VAL A 76 -12.58 -7.08 -16.21
C VAL A 76 -13.43 -5.92 -16.69
N LEU A 77 -13.36 -5.57 -17.98
CA LEU A 77 -14.19 -4.53 -18.57
C LEU A 77 -15.69 -4.86 -18.51
N GLN A 78 -16.09 -6.13 -18.70
CA GLN A 78 -17.48 -6.55 -18.55
C GLN A 78 -17.98 -6.38 -17.11
N VAL A 79 -17.19 -6.78 -16.10
CA VAL A 79 -17.56 -6.60 -14.70
C VAL A 79 -17.61 -5.12 -14.33
N LEU A 80 -16.64 -4.31 -14.77
CA LEU A 80 -16.67 -2.85 -14.59
C LEU A 80 -17.91 -2.22 -15.27
N GLY A 81 -18.29 -2.73 -16.45
CA GLY A 81 -19.52 -2.32 -17.13
C GLY A 81 -20.79 -2.63 -16.33
N LEU A 82 -20.87 -3.80 -15.68
CA LEU A 82 -21.98 -4.13 -14.78
C LEU A 82 -22.03 -3.20 -13.57
N VAL A 83 -20.86 -2.91 -12.96
CA VAL A 83 -20.77 -1.94 -11.86
C VAL A 83 -21.30 -0.57 -12.29
N LEU A 84 -20.90 -0.10 -13.48
CA LEU A 84 -21.38 1.17 -14.04
C LEU A 84 -22.89 1.16 -14.29
N ALA A 85 -23.40 0.09 -14.93
CA ALA A 85 -24.82 -0.04 -15.25
C ALA A 85 -25.70 -0.05 -13.99
N PHE A 86 -25.35 -0.88 -13.00
CA PHE A 86 -26.08 -0.92 -11.73
C PHE A 86 -25.93 0.38 -10.94
N GLY A 87 -24.74 0.98 -10.94
CA GLY A 87 -24.50 2.29 -10.33
C GLY A 87 -25.41 3.38 -10.93
N ASN A 88 -25.50 3.45 -12.26
CA ASN A 88 -26.37 4.40 -12.96
C ASN A 88 -27.85 4.14 -12.66
N PHE A 89 -28.29 2.88 -12.66
CA PHE A 89 -29.67 2.52 -12.33
C PHE A 89 -30.04 2.93 -10.91
N MET A 90 -29.20 2.59 -9.92
CA MET A 90 -29.44 2.90 -8.51
C MET A 90 -29.41 4.40 -8.20
N ASN A 91 -28.60 5.17 -8.94
CA ASN A 91 -28.50 6.63 -8.79
C ASN A 91 -29.39 7.39 -9.78
N GLY A 92 -30.31 6.72 -10.47
CA GLY A 92 -31.23 7.33 -11.43
C GLY A 92 -32.00 8.51 -10.84
N GLY A 93 -32.12 9.60 -11.59
CA GLY A 93 -32.72 10.86 -11.12
C GLY A 93 -31.75 11.82 -10.43
N ASN A 94 -30.54 11.38 -10.07
CA ASN A 94 -29.47 12.26 -9.64
C ASN A 94 -28.67 12.77 -10.85
N ARG A 95 -28.72 14.09 -11.11
CA ARG A 95 -28.07 14.74 -12.27
C ARG A 95 -26.55 14.56 -12.33
N SER A 96 -25.88 14.27 -11.21
CA SER A 96 -24.43 14.07 -11.16
C SER A 96 -23.99 12.61 -11.02
N ARG A 97 -24.91 11.67 -10.76
CA ARG A 97 -24.57 10.26 -10.45
C ARG A 97 -25.33 9.20 -11.24
N GLY A 98 -26.50 9.51 -11.77
CA GLY A 98 -27.36 8.55 -12.47
C GLY A 98 -27.10 8.43 -13.97
N GLN A 99 -26.14 9.16 -14.52
CA GLN A 99 -25.77 9.20 -15.94
C GLN A 99 -24.24 9.33 -16.09
N ALA A 100 -23.50 8.51 -15.33
CA ALA A 100 -22.05 8.53 -15.37
C ALA A 100 -21.54 7.75 -16.60
N ASP A 101 -20.48 8.27 -17.23
CA ASP A 101 -19.73 7.59 -18.29
C ASP A 101 -18.64 6.63 -17.73
N GLY A 102 -18.37 6.73 -16.43
CA GLY A 102 -17.37 5.94 -15.74
C GLY A 102 -17.33 6.24 -14.25
N PHE A 103 -16.44 5.56 -13.54
CA PHE A 103 -16.24 5.75 -12.11
C PHE A 103 -14.76 5.59 -11.75
N THR A 104 -14.40 6.14 -10.59
CA THR A 104 -13.09 5.97 -9.99
C THR A 104 -13.00 4.62 -9.28
N LEU A 105 -11.84 3.97 -9.34
CA LEU A 105 -11.64 2.61 -8.81
C LEU A 105 -11.78 2.50 -7.28
N ASP A 106 -11.79 3.63 -6.56
CA ASP A 106 -12.06 3.69 -5.11
C ASP A 106 -13.50 3.28 -4.74
N ILE A 107 -14.39 3.12 -5.73
CA ILE A 107 -15.73 2.56 -5.52
C ILE A 107 -15.70 1.04 -5.30
N LEU A 108 -14.67 0.33 -5.82
CA LEU A 108 -14.63 -1.14 -5.80
C LEU A 108 -14.68 -1.73 -4.38
N PRO A 109 -13.93 -1.21 -3.38
CA PRO A 109 -14.07 -1.67 -2.00
C PRO A 109 -15.47 -1.46 -1.40
N LYS A 110 -16.20 -0.44 -1.87
CA LYS A 110 -17.52 -0.03 -1.33
C LYS A 110 -18.66 -0.91 -1.83
N LEU A 111 -18.45 -1.70 -2.89
CA LEU A 111 -19.47 -2.60 -3.46
C LEU A 111 -19.95 -3.66 -2.46
N LYS A 112 -19.11 -4.04 -1.49
CA LYS A 112 -19.49 -4.99 -0.43
C LYS A 112 -20.40 -4.35 0.64
N ASP A 113 -20.35 -3.03 0.77
CA ASP A 113 -21.04 -2.25 1.81
C ASP A 113 -22.44 -1.83 1.38
N VAL A 114 -22.68 -1.71 0.07
CA VAL A 114 -24.02 -1.50 -0.49
C VAL A 114 -24.82 -2.80 -0.40
N LYS A 115 -25.92 -2.78 0.35
CA LYS A 115 -26.79 -3.95 0.59
C LYS A 115 -28.18 -3.79 -0.01
N SER A 116 -28.84 -4.91 -0.24
CA SER A 116 -30.28 -4.97 -0.49
C SER A 116 -31.08 -4.45 0.73
N SER A 117 -32.34 -4.08 0.51
CA SER A 117 -33.21 -3.53 1.56
C SER A 117 -33.43 -4.49 2.74
N ASP A 118 -33.39 -5.79 2.49
CA ASP A 118 -33.49 -6.87 3.46
C ASP A 118 -32.11 -7.31 4.03
N ASN A 119 -31.02 -6.64 3.63
CA ASN A 119 -29.64 -6.98 3.98
C ASN A 119 -29.18 -8.40 3.60
N SER A 120 -29.92 -9.13 2.76
CA SER A 120 -29.59 -10.52 2.39
C SER A 120 -28.38 -10.65 1.46
N GLN A 121 -28.11 -9.62 0.64
CA GLN A 121 -27.00 -9.65 -0.32
C GLN A 121 -26.35 -8.27 -0.47
N SER A 122 -25.04 -8.27 -0.76
CA SER A 122 -24.32 -7.06 -1.18
C SER A 122 -24.41 -6.84 -2.68
N LEU A 123 -24.16 -5.61 -3.14
CA LEU A 123 -24.04 -5.30 -4.57
C LEU A 123 -22.93 -6.13 -5.23
N LEU A 124 -21.79 -6.34 -4.54
CA LEU A 124 -20.74 -7.24 -5.02
C LEU A 124 -21.25 -8.67 -5.23
N SER A 125 -21.95 -9.23 -4.23
CA SER A 125 -22.52 -10.57 -4.29
C SER A 125 -23.56 -10.69 -5.41
N TYR A 126 -24.38 -9.65 -5.58
CA TYR A 126 -25.38 -9.58 -6.64
C TYR A 126 -24.73 -9.53 -8.02
N ILE A 127 -23.70 -8.70 -8.22
CA ILE A 127 -22.95 -8.61 -9.48
C ILE A 127 -22.34 -9.96 -9.86
N VAL A 128 -21.70 -10.63 -8.90
CA VAL A 128 -21.16 -11.98 -9.11
C VAL A 128 -22.28 -12.94 -9.53
N ALA A 129 -23.38 -12.99 -8.78
CA ALA A 129 -24.50 -13.89 -9.09
C ALA A 129 -25.21 -13.53 -10.40
N TYR A 130 -25.23 -12.26 -10.80
CA TYR A 130 -25.77 -11.79 -12.07
C TYR A 130 -24.85 -12.21 -13.21
N TYR A 131 -23.55 -12.01 -13.07
CA TYR A 131 -22.54 -12.42 -14.05
C TYR A 131 -22.63 -13.92 -14.33
N LEU A 132 -22.69 -14.73 -13.27
CA LEU A 132 -22.81 -16.19 -13.35
C LEU A 132 -24.11 -16.66 -14.02
N ARG A 133 -25.17 -15.84 -14.00
CA ARG A 133 -26.48 -16.20 -14.59
C ARG A 133 -26.63 -15.77 -16.05
N HIS A 134 -25.86 -14.80 -16.51
CA HIS A 134 -26.09 -14.14 -17.80
C HIS A 134 -24.91 -14.21 -18.78
N PHE A 135 -23.75 -14.74 -18.36
CA PHE A 135 -22.58 -14.91 -19.22
C PHE A 135 -22.20 -16.40 -19.36
N ASP A 136 -21.85 -16.84 -20.57
CA ASP A 136 -21.68 -18.26 -20.95
C ASP A 136 -20.66 -19.06 -20.11
N GLU A 137 -20.97 -20.35 -19.88
CA GLU A 137 -20.23 -21.31 -19.03
C GLU A 137 -18.79 -21.63 -19.48
N VAL A 138 -18.41 -21.36 -20.73
CA VAL A 138 -17.13 -21.87 -21.28
C VAL A 138 -15.90 -21.06 -20.81
N CYS A 139 -16.08 -19.81 -20.36
CA CYS A 139 -15.00 -18.96 -19.82
C CYS A 139 -15.21 -18.64 -18.32
N PHE A 140 -16.10 -19.38 -17.66
CA PHE A 140 -16.78 -18.99 -16.43
C PHE A 140 -15.86 -18.81 -15.22
N GLY A 141 -15.02 -19.80 -14.96
CA GLY A 141 -14.11 -19.78 -13.80
C GLY A 141 -12.94 -18.82 -13.99
N SER A 142 -12.34 -18.81 -15.18
CA SER A 142 -11.15 -18.00 -15.46
C SER A 142 -11.48 -16.50 -15.46
N CYS A 143 -12.60 -16.12 -16.07
CA CYS A 143 -12.97 -14.73 -16.30
C CYS A 143 -13.38 -13.99 -15.01
N LEU A 144 -14.18 -14.64 -14.17
CA LEU A 144 -14.56 -14.09 -12.87
C LEU A 144 -13.36 -14.10 -11.91
N PHE A 145 -12.54 -15.17 -11.92
CA PHE A 145 -11.33 -15.23 -11.11
C PHE A 145 -10.34 -14.13 -11.49
N GLU A 146 -10.11 -13.89 -12.78
CA GLU A 146 -9.24 -12.81 -13.25
C GLU A 146 -9.75 -11.43 -12.80
N SER A 147 -11.06 -11.20 -12.89
CA SER A 147 -11.69 -9.94 -12.47
C SER A 147 -11.61 -9.72 -10.96
N LEU A 148 -11.93 -10.75 -10.16
CA LEU A 148 -11.84 -10.69 -8.70
C LEU A 148 -10.39 -10.56 -8.23
N PHE A 149 -9.45 -11.26 -8.88
CA PHE A 149 -8.02 -11.14 -8.61
C PHE A 149 -7.52 -9.72 -8.91
N CYS A 150 -7.91 -9.16 -10.07
CA CYS A 150 -7.58 -7.78 -10.43
C CYS A 150 -8.14 -6.79 -9.40
N PHE A 151 -9.41 -6.93 -9.01
CA PHE A 151 -10.03 -6.05 -8.02
C PHE A 151 -9.39 -6.18 -6.64
N SER A 152 -9.01 -7.40 -6.24
CA SER A 152 -8.26 -7.65 -5.01
C SER A 152 -6.92 -6.91 -5.00
N LEU A 153 -6.14 -7.01 -6.09
CA LEU A 153 -4.87 -6.28 -6.23
C LEU A 153 -5.09 -4.76 -6.17
N ILE A 154 -6.12 -4.23 -6.84
CA ILE A 154 -6.45 -2.81 -6.76
C ILE A 154 -6.75 -2.39 -5.32
N CYS A 155 -7.61 -3.15 -4.62
CA CYS A 155 -8.09 -2.79 -3.30
C CYS A 155 -7.04 -2.95 -2.19
N LEU A 156 -6.19 -3.97 -2.27
CA LEU A 156 -5.25 -4.32 -1.20
C LEU A 156 -3.84 -3.74 -1.42
N GLU A 157 -3.40 -3.59 -2.68
CA GLU A 157 -2.02 -3.21 -2.99
C GLU A 157 -1.90 -1.81 -3.57
N ILE A 158 -2.88 -1.35 -4.36
CA ILE A 158 -2.78 -0.08 -5.11
C ILE A 158 -3.43 1.09 -4.34
N LEU A 159 -4.68 0.93 -3.92
CA LEU A 159 -5.44 2.01 -3.28
C LEU A 159 -4.87 2.48 -1.91
N PRO A 160 -4.39 1.59 -1.03
CA PRO A 160 -3.82 2.02 0.25
C PRO A 160 -2.57 2.90 0.08
N GLU A 161 -1.75 2.61 -0.92
CA GLU A 161 -0.52 3.37 -1.21
C GLU A 161 -0.83 4.76 -1.77
N LEU A 162 -1.84 4.88 -2.64
CA LEU A 162 -2.32 6.16 -3.16
C LEU A 162 -2.91 7.04 -2.05
N SER A 163 -3.58 6.43 -1.08
CA SER A 163 -4.15 7.11 0.08
C SER A 163 -3.05 7.62 1.02
N PHE A 164 -2.00 6.82 1.24
CA PHE A 164 -0.85 7.20 2.05
C PHE A 164 -0.03 8.35 1.44
N HIS A 165 0.12 8.38 0.11
CA HIS A 165 0.90 9.42 -0.55
C HIS A 165 0.21 10.79 -0.59
N LEU A 166 -1.13 10.83 -0.58
CA LEU A 166 -1.90 12.08 -0.49
C LEU A 166 -1.90 12.69 0.92
N LEU A 167 -1.81 11.88 1.98
CA LEU A 167 -1.70 12.38 3.36
C LEU A 167 -0.28 12.79 3.77
N SER A 168 0.76 12.35 3.06
CA SER A 168 2.17 12.72 3.34
C SER A 168 2.64 13.95 2.54
N CYS A 169 1.78 14.51 1.69
CA CYS A 169 2.01 15.74 0.92
C CYS A 169 1.15 16.94 1.38
N GLN A 170 0.52 16.87 2.56
CA GLN A 170 -0.11 18.00 3.27
C GLN A 170 0.58 18.24 4.60
#